data_AF-A0A963JIS0-F1
#
_entry.id   AF-A0A963JIS0-F1
#
_cell.length_a   1.000
_cell.length_b   1.000
_cell.length_c   1.000
_cell.angle_alpha   90.00
_cell.angle_beta   90.00
_cell.angle_gamma   90.00
#
_symmetry.space_group_name_H-M   'P 1'
#
loop_
_entity.id
_entity.type
_entity.pdbx_description
1 polymer ?
#
loop_
_entity_poly.entity_id
_entity_poly.type
_entity_poly.pdbx_seq_one_letter_code
_entity_poly.pdbx_strand_id
1 'polypeptide(L)'
;MLPEALGFGVAIGAGLLIGLDRERRKGQGAGRNAAGIRSFSVAALAGAIAQWLQQPLLVAVGAALVLVLVALAYARSRSDDPGVTTELALFVTYLIGVLAMREPALAAGIAATLALLLAMREGLHRFATAWLSEGELHDGMLLAALTLVVLPLTPAEPVEWLAGLVPRRLVLVTALILAVQAAGHVAARVAGARAGLALAGFFSGFVSSTATIASFGARARRDPSVAAPCEAGAMLSTAATWLQALVLLVAIAPALAAALAPATIVAGAVAA
;
A
#
# COMPACT_ATOMS: atom_id res chain seq x y z
N MET A 1 33.58 -4.21 21.87
CA MET A 1 34.05 -4.88 20.63
C MET A 1 32.93 -5.55 19.85
N LEU A 2 32.09 -6.41 20.46
CA LEU A 2 30.93 -7.02 19.78
C LEU A 2 29.90 -6.04 19.15
N PRO A 3 29.50 -4.91 19.79
CA PRO A 3 28.46 -4.05 19.21
C PRO A 3 28.90 -3.31 17.95
N GLU A 4 30.17 -2.95 17.83
CA GLU A 4 30.71 -2.29 16.62
C GLU A 4 30.78 -3.27 15.44
N ALA A 5 31.23 -4.51 15.69
CA ALA A 5 31.25 -5.56 14.68
C ALA A 5 29.84 -5.86 14.13
N LEU A 6 28.82 -5.83 15.00
CA LEU A 6 27.43 -5.95 14.59
C LEU A 6 26.99 -4.75 13.71
N GLY A 7 27.35 -3.52 14.08
CA GLY A 7 27.03 -2.33 13.28
C GLY A 7 27.63 -2.37 11.87
N PHE A 8 28.93 -2.70 11.77
CA PHE A 8 29.58 -2.88 10.47
C PHE A 8 29.00 -4.06 9.67
N GLY A 9 28.67 -5.17 10.35
CA GLY A 9 28.01 -6.32 9.73
C GLY A 9 26.67 -5.95 9.12
N VAL A 10 25.84 -5.18 9.85
CA VAL A 10 24.56 -4.66 9.36
C VAL A 10 24.76 -3.69 8.20
N ALA A 11 25.72 -2.77 8.26
CA ALA A 11 25.98 -1.83 7.18
C ALA A 11 26.37 -2.55 5.88
N ILE A 12 27.30 -3.51 5.95
CA ILE A 12 27.70 -4.30 4.78
C ILE A 12 26.54 -5.15 4.29
N GLY A 13 25.81 -5.83 5.18
CA GLY A 13 24.63 -6.63 4.83
C GLY A 13 23.54 -5.81 4.14
N ALA A 14 23.25 -4.60 4.64
CA ALA A 14 22.30 -3.66 4.06
C ALA A 14 22.73 -3.23 2.65
N GLY A 15 23.99 -2.81 2.49
CA GLY A 15 24.53 -2.40 1.19
C GLY A 15 24.56 -3.53 0.16
N LEU A 16 24.86 -4.76 0.58
CA LEU A 16 24.78 -5.95 -0.27
C LEU A 16 23.33 -6.26 -0.66
N LEU A 17 22.41 -6.28 0.30
CA LEU A 17 20.98 -6.59 0.07
C LEU A 17 20.35 -5.62 -0.92
N ILE A 18 20.51 -4.32 -0.70
CA ILE A 18 19.98 -3.27 -1.58
C ILE A 18 20.69 -3.30 -2.93
N GLY A 19 22.01 -3.49 -2.90
CA GLY A 19 22.85 -3.55 -4.10
C GLY A 19 22.53 -4.74 -5.02
N LEU A 20 22.10 -5.88 -4.48
CA LEU A 20 21.75 -7.09 -5.23
C LEU A 20 20.58 -6.87 -6.19
N ASP A 21 19.50 -6.22 -5.72
CA ASP A 21 18.38 -5.83 -6.59
C ASP A 21 18.87 -4.90 -7.71
N ARG A 22 19.75 -3.95 -7.34
CA ARG A 22 20.25 -2.96 -8.30
C ARG A 22 21.17 -3.56 -9.37
N GLU A 23 22.03 -4.50 -9.02
CA GLU A 23 22.92 -5.16 -10.00
C GLU A 23 22.12 -5.96 -11.02
N ARG A 24 21.07 -6.68 -10.60
CA ARG A 24 20.17 -7.40 -11.52
C ARG A 24 19.52 -6.48 -12.55
N ARG A 25 19.34 -5.20 -12.20
CA ARG A 25 18.65 -4.17 -13.00
C ARG A 25 19.59 -3.15 -13.63
N LYS A 26 20.90 -3.39 -13.53
CA LYS A 26 21.92 -2.48 -14.04
C LYS A 26 21.97 -2.44 -15.57
N GLY A 27 21.40 -3.46 -16.23
CA GLY A 27 21.47 -3.63 -17.67
C GLY A 27 22.88 -4.00 -18.15
N GLN A 28 23.04 -4.29 -19.44
CA GLN A 28 24.34 -4.57 -20.07
C GLN A 28 24.65 -3.50 -21.13
N GLY A 29 25.93 -3.26 -21.39
CA GLY A 29 26.39 -2.36 -22.47
C GLY A 29 26.59 -0.88 -22.06
N ALA A 30 26.44 0.01 -23.04
CA ALA A 30 26.76 1.44 -22.93
C ALA A 30 25.69 2.29 -22.19
N GLY A 31 24.49 1.75 -22.00
CA GLY A 31 23.38 2.36 -21.25
C GLY A 31 23.24 1.83 -19.81
N ARG A 32 24.28 1.22 -19.25
CA ARG A 32 24.21 0.61 -17.92
C ARG A 32 24.03 1.66 -16.82
N ASN A 33 23.24 1.36 -15.80
CA ASN A 33 23.15 2.19 -14.62
C ASN A 33 24.48 2.22 -13.85
N ALA A 34 24.83 3.38 -13.28
CA ALA A 34 26.14 3.60 -12.66
C ALA A 34 26.36 2.77 -11.38
N ALA A 35 25.30 2.50 -10.61
CA ALA A 35 25.38 1.88 -9.28
C ALA A 35 24.87 0.43 -9.26
N GLY A 36 25.56 -0.43 -8.53
CA GLY A 36 25.22 -1.84 -8.32
C GLY A 36 25.74 -2.36 -6.97
N ILE A 37 25.95 -3.67 -6.81
CA ILE A 37 26.26 -4.29 -5.49
C ILE A 37 27.44 -3.59 -4.79
N ARG A 38 28.53 -3.35 -5.52
CA ARG A 38 29.74 -2.73 -4.98
C ARG A 38 29.50 -1.29 -4.54
N SER A 39 28.79 -0.50 -5.34
CA SER A 39 28.52 0.91 -5.04
C SER A 39 27.70 1.07 -3.75
N PHE A 40 26.64 0.27 -3.60
CA PHE A 40 25.78 0.31 -2.41
C PHE A 40 26.49 -0.21 -1.16
N SER A 41 27.29 -1.27 -1.29
CA SER A 41 28.11 -1.80 -0.18
C SER A 41 29.15 -0.76 0.29
N VAL A 42 29.83 -0.10 -0.66
CA VAL A 42 30.81 0.96 -0.34
C VAL A 42 30.13 2.17 0.28
N ALA A 43 28.96 2.58 -0.22
CA ALA A 43 28.21 3.71 0.36
C ALA A 43 27.79 3.42 1.81
N ALA A 44 27.22 2.25 2.10
CA ALA A 44 26.86 1.86 3.46
C ALA A 44 28.08 1.77 4.38
N LEU A 45 29.18 1.17 3.90
CA LEU A 45 30.42 1.09 4.67
C LEU A 45 31.02 2.48 4.95
N ALA A 46 31.00 3.39 3.95
CA ALA A 46 31.47 4.76 4.12
C ALA A 46 30.64 5.52 5.18
N GLY A 47 29.32 5.32 5.20
CA GLY A 47 28.45 5.86 6.24
C GLY A 47 28.78 5.33 7.62
N ALA A 48 28.99 4.01 7.73
CA ALA A 48 29.37 3.38 8.99
C ALA A 48 30.72 3.89 9.51
N ILE A 49 31.75 3.98 8.64
CA ILE A 49 33.06 4.53 8.99
C ILE A 49 32.95 6.00 9.43
N ALA A 50 32.18 6.82 8.70
CA ALA A 50 32.00 8.23 9.03
C ALA A 50 31.37 8.41 10.42
N GLN A 51 30.37 7.58 10.76
CA GLN A 51 29.75 7.60 12.08
C GLN A 51 30.66 7.04 13.17
N TRP A 52 31.42 5.98 12.88
CA TRP A 52 32.32 5.34 13.85
C TRP A 52 33.43 6.28 14.31
N LEU A 53 33.94 7.14 13.43
CA LEU A 53 34.92 8.17 13.77
C LEU A 53 34.37 9.29 14.68
N GLN A 54 33.05 9.30 14.94
CA GLN A 54 32.35 10.25 15.81
C GLN A 54 32.59 11.73 15.47
N GLN A 55 32.86 12.04 14.20
CA GLN A 55 32.99 13.41 13.72
C GLN A 55 31.75 13.81 12.90
N PRO A 56 30.84 14.65 13.43
CA PRO A 56 29.62 15.04 12.73
C PRO A 56 29.88 15.67 11.36
N LEU A 57 30.96 16.43 11.23
CA LEU A 57 31.36 17.05 9.97
C LEU A 57 31.70 16.00 8.90
N LEU A 58 32.31 14.88 9.28
CA LEU A 58 32.66 13.81 8.35
C LEU A 58 31.41 13.11 7.80
N VAL A 59 30.37 12.96 8.62
CA VAL A 59 29.06 12.45 8.18
C VAL A 59 28.41 13.41 7.18
N ALA A 60 28.43 14.72 7.47
CA ALA A 60 27.89 15.74 6.58
C ALA A 60 28.65 15.82 5.24
N VAL A 61 29.98 15.80 5.28
CA VAL A 61 30.85 15.82 4.10
C VAL A 61 30.70 14.54 3.28
N GLY A 62 30.61 13.38 3.93
CA GLY A 62 30.36 12.10 3.25
C GLY A 62 28.99 12.08 2.56
N ALA A 63 27.94 12.55 3.24
CA ALA A 63 26.61 12.72 2.67
C ALA A 63 26.63 13.66 1.45
N ALA A 64 27.29 14.82 1.56
CA ALA A 64 27.44 15.77 0.46
C ALA A 64 28.21 15.17 -0.72
N LEU A 65 29.29 14.42 -0.47
CA LEU A 65 30.06 13.73 -1.51
C LEU A 65 29.19 12.72 -2.25
N VAL A 66 28.42 11.89 -1.53
CA VAL A 66 27.51 10.92 -2.15
C VAL A 66 26.46 11.64 -3.00
N LEU A 67 25.89 12.74 -2.50
CA LEU A 67 24.92 13.56 -3.24
C LEU A 67 25.53 14.16 -4.52
N VAL A 68 26.77 14.65 -4.46
CA VAL A 68 27.49 15.19 -5.62
C VAL A 68 27.77 14.08 -6.65
N LEU A 69 28.25 12.91 -6.21
CA LEU A 69 28.49 11.77 -7.09
C LEU A 69 27.20 11.30 -7.77
N VAL A 70 26.10 11.28 -7.00
CA VAL A 70 24.74 11.02 -7.49
C VAL A 70 24.33 12.04 -8.55
N ALA A 71 24.47 13.34 -8.28
CA ALA A 71 24.09 14.40 -9.21
C ALA A 71 24.93 14.35 -10.49
N LEU A 72 26.23 14.08 -10.38
CA LEU A 72 27.13 13.91 -11.52
C LEU A 72 26.80 12.66 -12.35
N ALA A 73 26.45 11.55 -11.70
CA ALA A 73 26.03 10.34 -12.38
C ALA A 73 24.71 10.56 -13.14
N TYR A 74 23.77 11.26 -12.51
CA TYR A 74 22.50 11.65 -13.12
C TYR A 74 22.71 12.57 -14.32
N ALA A 75 23.50 13.64 -14.17
CA ALA A 75 23.79 14.60 -15.24
C ALA A 75 24.55 13.99 -16.44
N ARG A 76 25.33 12.92 -16.21
CA ARG A 76 26.02 12.18 -17.29
C ARG A 76 25.15 11.10 -17.93
N SER A 77 24.00 10.77 -17.35
CA SER A 77 23.09 9.81 -17.95
C SER A 77 22.54 10.36 -19.26
N ARG A 78 22.61 9.53 -20.32
CA ARG A 78 22.03 9.83 -21.64
C ARG A 78 20.71 9.10 -21.89
N SER A 79 20.13 8.48 -20.87
CA SER A 79 18.82 7.83 -20.97
C SER A 79 17.70 8.87 -20.88
N ASP A 80 16.64 8.72 -21.69
CA ASP A 80 15.48 9.62 -21.68
C ASP A 80 14.70 9.62 -20.34
N ASP A 81 14.95 8.63 -19.47
CA ASP A 81 14.39 8.58 -18.11
C ASP A 81 15.42 8.00 -17.10
N PRO A 82 16.41 8.80 -16.66
CA PRO A 82 17.34 8.35 -15.64
C PRO A 82 16.57 8.19 -14.33
N GLY A 83 16.44 6.96 -13.84
CA GLY A 83 15.60 6.69 -12.68
C GLY A 83 16.22 7.23 -11.38
N VAL A 84 15.83 8.45 -10.98
CA VAL A 84 16.20 9.20 -9.75
C VAL A 84 16.14 8.35 -8.48
N THR A 85 15.32 7.30 -8.48
CA THR A 85 15.18 6.34 -7.38
C THR A 85 16.50 5.62 -7.06
N THR A 86 17.38 5.43 -8.03
CA THR A 86 18.68 4.75 -7.86
C THR A 86 19.65 5.60 -7.06
N GLU A 87 19.72 6.85 -7.46
CA GLU A 87 20.51 7.92 -6.89
C GLU A 87 20.11 8.16 -5.43
N LEU A 88 18.81 8.33 -5.21
CA LEU A 88 18.25 8.47 -3.86
C LEU A 88 18.50 7.22 -3.02
N ALA A 89 18.33 6.02 -3.58
CA ALA A 89 18.61 4.78 -2.84
C ALA A 89 20.07 4.69 -2.42
N LEU A 90 21.02 5.14 -3.24
CA LEU A 90 22.45 5.13 -2.89
C LEU A 90 22.74 6.09 -1.72
N PHE A 91 22.13 7.27 -1.74
CA PHE A 91 22.20 8.23 -0.63
C PHE A 91 21.57 7.69 0.66
N VAL A 92 20.37 7.12 0.57
CA VAL A 92 19.69 6.52 1.73
C VAL A 92 20.51 5.33 2.27
N THR A 93 21.18 4.57 1.40
CA THR A 93 22.06 3.47 1.80
C THR A 93 23.27 3.95 2.60
N TYR A 94 23.84 5.11 2.25
CA TYR A 94 24.86 5.76 3.07
C TYR A 94 24.32 6.11 4.47
N LEU A 95 23.12 6.70 4.55
CA LEU A 95 22.47 7.03 5.83
C LEU A 95 22.14 5.78 6.66
N ILE A 96 21.73 4.68 6.03
CA ILE A 96 21.55 3.38 6.69
C ILE A 96 22.86 2.90 7.29
N GLY A 97 23.99 3.08 6.60
CA GLY A 97 25.33 2.79 7.12
C GLY A 97 25.67 3.60 8.37
N VAL A 98 25.37 4.91 8.37
CA VAL A 98 25.49 5.79 9.54
C VAL A 98 24.62 5.27 10.69
N LEU A 99 23.35 4.96 10.41
CA LEU A 99 22.39 4.50 11.40
C LEU A 99 22.78 3.13 11.98
N ALA A 100 23.38 2.24 11.20
CA ALA A 100 23.79 0.90 11.64
C ALA A 100 24.79 0.93 12.80
N MET A 101 25.61 1.97 12.90
CA MET A 101 26.54 2.15 14.01
C MET A 101 25.88 2.66 15.30
N ARG A 102 24.66 3.22 15.22
CA ARG A 102 23.90 3.72 16.36
C ARG A 102 22.82 2.72 16.80
N GLU A 103 22.04 2.25 15.84
CA GLU A 103 20.87 1.40 16.03
C GLU A 103 20.83 0.30 14.94
N PRO A 104 21.62 -0.78 15.09
CA PRO A 104 21.76 -1.82 14.07
C PRO A 104 20.44 -2.52 13.72
N ALA A 105 19.56 -2.72 14.71
CA ALA A 105 18.25 -3.35 14.47
C ALA A 105 17.33 -2.46 13.59
N LEU A 106 17.27 -1.16 13.88
CA LEU A 106 16.48 -0.21 13.08
C LEU A 106 17.06 -0.07 11.66
N ALA A 107 18.39 0.02 11.55
CA ALA A 107 19.07 0.09 10.26
C ALA A 107 18.79 -1.16 9.39
N ALA A 108 18.83 -2.36 9.97
CA ALA A 108 18.49 -3.59 9.28
C ALA A 108 17.03 -3.60 8.79
N GLY A 109 16.08 -3.16 9.63
CA GLY A 109 14.67 -3.05 9.26
C GLY A 109 14.41 -2.05 8.12
N ILE A 110 15.03 -0.87 8.18
CA ILE A 110 14.94 0.14 7.12
C ILE A 110 15.59 -0.38 5.83
N ALA A 111 16.74 -1.03 5.91
CA ALA A 111 17.42 -1.62 4.75
C ALA A 111 16.57 -2.69 4.08
N ALA A 112 15.98 -3.60 4.85
CA ALA A 112 15.09 -4.64 4.33
C ALA A 112 13.85 -4.03 3.68
N THR A 113 13.24 -3.03 4.31
CA THR A 113 12.06 -2.32 3.78
C THR A 113 12.40 -1.61 2.48
N LEU A 114 13.51 -0.88 2.42
CA LEU A 114 13.97 -0.21 1.21
C LEU A 114 14.27 -1.21 0.09
N ALA A 115 14.96 -2.31 0.40
CA ALA A 115 15.25 -3.37 -0.57
C ALA A 115 13.97 -4.00 -1.12
N LEU A 116 12.96 -4.24 -0.28
CA LEU A 116 11.67 -4.78 -0.69
C LEU A 116 10.90 -3.79 -1.59
N LEU A 117 10.85 -2.50 -1.21
CA LEU A 117 10.21 -1.45 -2.00
C LEU A 117 10.84 -1.35 -3.39
N LEU A 118 12.18 -1.36 -3.46
CA LEU A 118 12.91 -1.35 -4.72
C LEU A 118 12.60 -2.62 -5.52
N ALA A 119 12.68 -3.80 -4.91
CA ALA A 119 12.37 -5.07 -5.57
C ALA A 119 10.95 -5.10 -6.16
N MET A 120 9.97 -4.53 -5.46
CA MET A 120 8.55 -4.50 -5.88
C MET A 120 8.22 -3.40 -6.91
N ARG A 121 9.16 -2.55 -7.34
CA ARG A 121 8.88 -1.40 -8.22
C ARG A 121 8.00 -1.71 -9.45
N GLU A 122 8.25 -2.82 -10.15
CA GLU A 122 7.50 -3.19 -11.38
C GLU A 122 6.11 -3.74 -11.05
N GLY A 123 5.98 -4.37 -9.88
CA GLY A 123 4.69 -4.76 -9.32
C GLY A 123 3.87 -3.52 -8.94
N LEU A 124 4.47 -2.58 -8.21
CA LEU A 124 3.83 -1.32 -7.81
C LEU A 124 3.46 -0.44 -9.01
N HIS A 125 4.36 -0.35 -10.00
CA HIS A 125 4.09 0.40 -11.22
C HIS A 125 2.93 -0.22 -12.00
N ARG A 126 2.97 -1.53 -12.29
CA ARG A 126 1.84 -2.20 -12.96
C ARG A 126 0.55 -2.17 -12.15
N PHE A 127 0.65 -2.25 -10.83
CA PHE A 127 -0.50 -2.10 -9.95
C PHE A 127 -1.15 -0.73 -10.16
N ALA A 128 -0.36 0.34 -10.14
CA ALA A 128 -0.84 1.71 -10.33
C ALA A 128 -1.31 2.01 -11.77
N THR A 129 -0.66 1.46 -12.80
CA THR A 129 -0.92 1.84 -14.20
C THR A 129 -1.82 0.89 -14.97
N ALA A 130 -1.81 -0.40 -14.63
CA ALA A 130 -2.52 -1.43 -15.38
C ALA A 130 -3.60 -2.13 -14.56
N TRP A 131 -3.48 -2.14 -13.23
CA TRP A 131 -4.37 -2.89 -12.36
C TRP A 131 -5.43 -2.02 -11.69
N LEU A 132 -5.15 -0.75 -11.40
CA LEU A 132 -6.13 0.21 -10.91
C LEU A 132 -6.71 1.02 -12.05
N SER A 133 -8.04 1.06 -12.13
CA SER A 133 -8.74 2.09 -12.90
C SER A 133 -8.61 3.45 -12.22
N GLU A 134 -8.83 4.52 -12.98
CA GLU A 134 -8.75 5.89 -12.47
C GLU A 134 -9.71 6.14 -11.29
N GLY A 135 -10.91 5.57 -11.35
CA GLY A 135 -11.88 5.62 -10.24
C GLY A 135 -11.40 4.90 -8.98
N GLU A 136 -10.82 3.70 -9.12
CA GLU A 136 -10.28 2.96 -7.97
C GLU A 136 -9.06 3.64 -7.33
N LEU A 137 -8.24 4.28 -8.16
CA LEU A 137 -7.11 5.08 -7.67
C LEU A 137 -7.61 6.27 -6.86
N HIS A 138 -8.65 6.95 -7.34
CA HIS A 138 -9.28 8.03 -6.61
C HIS A 138 -9.86 7.54 -5.27
N ASP A 139 -10.63 6.45 -5.27
CA ASP A 139 -11.23 5.87 -4.05
C ASP A 139 -10.16 5.41 -3.06
N GLY A 140 -9.08 4.78 -3.55
CA GLY A 140 -7.93 4.40 -2.74
C GLY A 140 -7.21 5.61 -2.14
N MET A 141 -7.05 6.70 -2.91
CA MET A 141 -6.49 7.95 -2.41
C MET A 141 -7.39 8.61 -1.35
N LEU A 142 -8.71 8.58 -1.51
CA LEU A 142 -9.66 9.07 -0.50
C LEU A 142 -9.55 8.26 0.79
N LEU A 143 -9.50 6.93 0.69
CA LEU A 143 -9.31 6.05 1.85
C LEU A 143 -7.95 6.33 2.55
N ALA A 144 -6.88 6.50 1.78
CA ALA A 144 -5.56 6.84 2.31
C ALA A 144 -5.54 8.23 2.96
N ALA A 145 -6.16 9.24 2.35
CA ALA A 145 -6.27 10.58 2.92
C ALA A 145 -7.10 10.55 4.21
N LEU A 146 -8.21 9.82 4.23
CA LEU A 146 -9.05 9.68 5.42
C LEU A 146 -8.28 9.02 6.57
N THR A 147 -7.56 7.94 6.30
CA THR A 147 -6.87 7.15 7.34
C THR A 147 -5.55 7.74 7.79
N LEU A 148 -4.74 8.28 6.88
CA LEU A 148 -3.39 8.78 7.17
C LEU A 148 -3.37 10.27 7.54
N VAL A 149 -4.34 11.06 7.07
CA VAL A 149 -4.36 12.52 7.27
C VAL A 149 -5.53 12.95 8.13
N VAL A 150 -6.77 12.64 7.73
CA VAL A 150 -7.96 13.15 8.43
C VAL A 150 -8.11 12.52 9.81
N LEU A 151 -7.98 11.19 9.92
CA LEU A 151 -8.16 10.46 11.16
C LEU A 151 -7.27 10.95 12.31
N PRO A 152 -5.93 11.13 12.15
CA PRO A 152 -5.11 11.66 13.23
C PRO A 152 -5.42 13.11 13.58
N LEU A 153 -5.83 13.93 12.60
CA LEU A 153 -6.17 15.34 12.81
C LEU A 153 -7.56 15.54 13.44
N THR A 154 -8.43 14.54 13.36
CA THR A 154 -9.82 14.67 13.81
C THR A 154 -9.93 14.58 15.34
N PRO A 155 -10.67 15.50 16.00
CA PRO A 155 -10.86 15.48 17.44
C PRO A 155 -11.45 14.15 17.94
N ALA A 156 -10.88 13.63 19.05
CA ALA A 156 -11.35 12.42 19.71
C ALA A 156 -12.51 12.67 20.68
N GLU A 157 -12.85 13.92 20.93
CA GLU A 157 -13.86 14.32 21.90
C GLU A 157 -15.23 14.58 21.23
N PRO A 158 -16.34 14.38 21.97
CA PRO A 158 -17.67 14.78 21.52
C PRO A 158 -17.72 16.28 21.19
N VAL A 159 -18.39 16.65 20.09
CA VAL A 159 -18.61 18.07 19.75
C VAL A 159 -20.08 18.42 19.84
N GLU A 160 -20.39 19.54 20.48
CA GLU A 160 -21.78 19.94 20.75
C GLU A 160 -22.58 20.24 19.48
N TRP A 161 -21.97 20.89 18.48
CA TRP A 161 -22.62 21.15 17.19
C TRP A 161 -22.93 19.86 16.40
N LEU A 162 -22.27 18.75 16.75
CA LEU A 162 -22.49 17.43 16.18
C LEU A 162 -23.43 16.58 17.08
N ALA A 163 -24.29 17.23 17.87
CA ALA A 163 -25.21 16.59 18.80
C ALA A 163 -24.52 15.65 19.83
N GLY A 164 -23.28 15.97 20.21
CA GLY A 164 -22.49 15.14 21.13
C GLY A 164 -21.88 13.89 20.49
N LEU A 165 -21.88 13.79 19.15
CA LEU A 165 -21.16 12.74 18.45
C LEU A 165 -19.65 13.02 18.44
N VAL A 166 -18.87 11.93 18.40
CA VAL A 166 -17.41 11.98 18.31
C VAL A 166 -17.01 11.97 16.82
N PRO A 167 -16.41 13.05 16.27
CA PRO A 167 -16.07 13.13 14.85
C PRO A 167 -15.10 12.03 14.42
N ARG A 168 -14.14 11.68 15.27
CA ARG A 168 -13.20 10.58 15.00
C ARG A 168 -13.92 9.24 14.79
N ARG A 169 -15.03 8.98 15.49
CA ARG A 169 -15.83 7.78 15.26
C ARG A 169 -16.48 7.82 13.88
N LEU A 170 -17.02 8.96 13.45
CA LEU A 170 -17.59 9.09 12.11
C LEU A 170 -16.55 8.83 11.03
N VAL A 171 -15.36 9.43 11.15
CA VAL A 171 -14.25 9.20 10.20
C VAL A 171 -13.84 7.72 10.17
N LEU A 172 -13.78 7.06 11.32
CA LEU A 172 -13.51 5.61 11.40
C LEU A 172 -14.58 4.78 10.69
N VAL A 173 -15.86 5.08 10.91
CA VAL A 173 -16.96 4.39 10.23
C VAL A 173 -16.87 4.59 8.71
N THR A 174 -16.65 5.82 8.26
CA THR A 174 -16.48 6.13 6.83
C THR A 174 -15.29 5.39 6.23
N ALA A 175 -14.13 5.39 6.90
CA ALA A 175 -12.95 4.67 6.45
C ALA A 175 -13.19 3.16 6.40
N LEU A 176 -13.92 2.60 7.38
CA LEU A 176 -14.26 1.19 7.41
C LEU A 176 -15.22 0.80 6.28
N ILE A 177 -16.22 1.62 5.99
CA ILE A 177 -17.13 1.41 4.85
C ILE A 177 -16.31 1.36 3.56
N LEU A 178 -15.48 2.38 3.29
CA LEU A 178 -14.65 2.43 2.09
C LEU A 178 -13.68 1.24 2.00
N ALA A 179 -13.11 0.80 3.11
CA ALA A 179 -12.23 -0.37 3.15
C ALA A 179 -12.98 -1.67 2.79
N VAL A 180 -14.19 -1.87 3.32
CA VAL A 180 -15.03 -3.04 2.99
C VAL A 180 -15.46 -2.99 1.52
N GLN A 181 -15.81 -1.82 1.00
CA GLN A 181 -16.15 -1.63 -0.41
C GLN A 181 -14.97 -1.92 -1.34
N ALA A 182 -13.77 -1.43 -1.00
CA ALA A 182 -12.55 -1.71 -1.74
C ALA A 182 -12.24 -3.23 -1.73
N ALA A 183 -12.38 -3.89 -0.57
CA ALA A 183 -12.21 -5.34 -0.47
C ALA A 183 -13.24 -6.10 -1.32
N GLY A 184 -14.50 -5.66 -1.31
CA GLY A 184 -15.57 -6.21 -2.14
C GLY A 184 -15.27 -6.06 -3.64
N HIS A 185 -14.75 -4.90 -4.06
CA HIS A 185 -14.35 -4.66 -5.45
C HIS A 185 -13.18 -5.55 -5.87
N VAL A 186 -12.15 -5.67 -5.02
CA VAL A 186 -11.00 -6.57 -5.27
C VAL A 186 -11.48 -8.02 -5.35
N ALA A 187 -12.36 -8.46 -4.45
CA ALA A 187 -12.93 -9.80 -4.48
C ALA A 187 -13.73 -10.05 -5.76
N ALA A 188 -14.53 -9.07 -6.23
CA ALA A 188 -15.24 -9.13 -7.51
C ALA A 188 -14.27 -9.34 -8.68
N ARG A 189 -13.16 -8.59 -8.70
CA ARG A 189 -12.15 -8.64 -9.75
C ARG A 189 -11.38 -9.96 -9.75
N VAL A 190 -11.02 -10.48 -8.58
CA VAL A 190 -10.30 -11.76 -8.42
C VAL A 190 -11.19 -12.95 -8.79
N ALA A 191 -12.48 -12.92 -8.43
CA ALA A 191 -13.43 -13.96 -8.80
C ALA A 191 -13.59 -14.09 -10.34
N GLY A 192 -13.36 -12.98 -11.06
CA GLY A 192 -13.28 -12.95 -12.52
C GLY A 192 -14.60 -13.29 -13.23
N ALA A 193 -14.55 -13.33 -14.56
CA ALA A 193 -15.73 -13.62 -15.40
C ALA A 193 -16.30 -15.05 -15.22
N ARG A 194 -15.57 -15.95 -14.55
CA ARG A 194 -15.96 -17.35 -14.33
C ARG A 194 -16.89 -17.54 -13.13
N ALA A 195 -17.03 -16.54 -12.26
CA ALA A 195 -17.85 -16.62 -11.05
C ALA A 195 -19.37 -16.65 -11.33
N GLY A 196 -19.80 -16.40 -12.57
CA GLY A 196 -21.22 -16.30 -12.92
C GLY A 196 -21.87 -15.02 -12.39
N LEU A 197 -23.08 -14.73 -12.87
CA LEU A 197 -23.77 -13.47 -12.57
C LEU A 197 -24.21 -13.35 -11.11
N ALA A 198 -24.47 -14.49 -10.46
CA ALA A 198 -24.82 -14.57 -9.05
C ALA A 198 -23.72 -13.99 -8.14
N LEU A 199 -22.49 -14.52 -8.26
CA LEU A 199 -21.34 -14.03 -7.48
C LEU A 199 -20.94 -12.61 -7.88
N ALA A 200 -21.03 -12.26 -9.17
CA ALA A 200 -20.80 -10.89 -9.61
C ALA A 200 -21.76 -9.90 -8.92
N GLY A 201 -23.02 -10.30 -8.74
CA GLY A 201 -24.02 -9.53 -8.01
C GLY A 201 -23.71 -9.35 -6.53
N PHE A 202 -23.31 -10.44 -5.86
CA PHE A 202 -22.88 -10.42 -4.46
C PHE A 202 -21.72 -9.44 -4.25
N PHE A 203 -20.61 -9.60 -4.98
CA PHE A 203 -19.44 -8.75 -4.79
C PHE A 203 -19.67 -7.30 -5.24
N SER A 204 -20.45 -7.08 -6.30
CA SER A 204 -20.84 -5.74 -6.73
C SER A 204 -21.79 -5.05 -5.73
N GLY A 205 -22.53 -5.82 -4.93
CA GLY A 205 -23.44 -5.32 -3.90
C GLY A 205 -22.74 -4.59 -2.76
N PHE A 206 -21.50 -4.97 -2.44
CA PHE A 206 -20.68 -4.20 -1.49
C PHE A 206 -20.41 -2.78 -1.98
N VAL A 207 -20.21 -2.61 -3.30
CA VAL A 207 -19.95 -1.28 -3.87
C VAL A 207 -21.25 -0.46 -3.93
N SER A 208 -22.29 -0.99 -4.61
CA SER A 208 -23.60 -0.34 -4.69
C SER A 208 -24.68 -1.30 -5.15
N SER A 209 -25.51 -1.77 -4.21
CA SER A 209 -26.60 -2.71 -4.52
C SER A 209 -27.64 -2.12 -5.48
N THR A 210 -27.98 -0.84 -5.35
CA THR A 210 -28.87 -0.14 -6.29
C THR A 210 -28.33 -0.13 -7.72
N ALA A 211 -27.03 0.13 -7.90
CA ALA A 211 -26.43 0.10 -9.23
C ALA A 211 -26.37 -1.32 -9.80
N THR A 212 -26.10 -2.33 -8.95
CA THR A 212 -26.13 -3.75 -9.34
C THR A 212 -27.52 -4.16 -9.82
N ILE A 213 -28.56 -3.91 -9.03
CA ILE A 213 -29.95 -4.24 -9.38
C ILE A 213 -30.37 -3.52 -10.67
N ALA A 214 -30.06 -2.23 -10.81
CA ALA A 214 -30.37 -1.47 -12.03
C ALA A 214 -29.66 -2.03 -13.27
N SER A 215 -28.38 -2.38 -13.17
CA SER A 215 -27.58 -2.91 -14.28
C SER A 215 -28.03 -4.31 -14.69
N PHE A 216 -28.30 -5.20 -13.73
CA PHE A 216 -28.82 -6.54 -13.98
C PHE A 216 -30.25 -6.50 -14.50
N GLY A 217 -31.09 -5.60 -14.00
CA GLY A 217 -32.43 -5.36 -14.55
C GLY A 217 -32.38 -4.88 -16.00
N ALA A 218 -31.48 -3.97 -16.34
CA ALA A 218 -31.29 -3.52 -17.72
C ALA A 218 -30.77 -4.64 -18.64
N ARG A 219 -29.91 -5.52 -18.13
CA ARG A 219 -29.36 -6.67 -18.87
C ARG A 219 -30.40 -7.76 -19.11
N ALA A 220 -31.17 -8.13 -18.09
CA ALA A 220 -32.27 -9.09 -18.20
C ALA A 220 -33.34 -8.65 -19.22
N ARG A 221 -33.60 -7.33 -19.34
CA ARG A 221 -34.51 -6.79 -20.36
C ARG A 221 -33.99 -6.90 -21.79
N ARG A 222 -32.66 -6.82 -21.99
CA ARG A 222 -32.04 -6.90 -23.32
C ARG A 222 -31.89 -8.34 -23.80
N ASP A 223 -31.57 -9.23 -22.87
CA ASP A 223 -31.36 -10.64 -23.16
C ASP A 223 -32.12 -11.51 -22.14
N PRO A 224 -33.33 -11.97 -22.50
CA PRO A 224 -34.14 -12.81 -21.62
C PRO A 224 -33.46 -14.12 -21.22
N SER A 225 -32.48 -14.62 -21.99
CA SER A 225 -31.79 -15.88 -21.68
C SER A 225 -30.94 -15.80 -20.41
N VAL A 226 -30.53 -14.59 -20.00
CA VAL A 226 -29.74 -14.36 -18.78
C VAL A 226 -30.57 -13.71 -17.66
N ALA A 227 -31.90 -13.68 -17.79
CA ALA A 227 -32.77 -13.03 -16.80
C ALA A 227 -32.69 -13.69 -15.41
N ALA A 228 -32.87 -15.01 -15.32
CA ALA A 228 -32.78 -15.77 -14.07
C ALA A 228 -31.42 -15.60 -13.35
N PRO A 229 -30.25 -15.72 -14.01
CA PRO A 229 -28.98 -15.49 -13.33
C PRO A 229 -28.71 -14.01 -12.99
N CYS A 230 -29.32 -13.05 -13.70
CA CYS A 230 -29.30 -11.63 -13.30
C CYS A 230 -30.16 -11.37 -12.05
N GLU A 231 -31.32 -12.02 -11.94
CA GLU A 231 -32.19 -11.96 -10.77
C GLU A 231 -31.50 -12.53 -9.53
N ALA A 232 -30.92 -13.73 -9.64
CA ALA A 232 -30.14 -14.33 -8.56
C ALA A 232 -28.98 -13.43 -8.10
N GLY A 233 -28.29 -12.77 -9.04
CA GLY A 233 -27.26 -11.80 -8.71
C GLY A 233 -27.78 -10.54 -8.03
N ALA A 234 -28.97 -10.05 -8.41
CA ALA A 234 -29.62 -8.91 -7.78
C ALA A 234 -30.05 -9.23 -6.34
N MET A 235 -30.56 -10.43 -6.08
CA MET A 235 -30.90 -10.93 -4.75
C MET A 235 -29.65 -11.03 -3.86
N LEU A 236 -28.59 -11.67 -4.37
CA LEU A 236 -27.31 -11.77 -3.65
C LEU A 236 -26.65 -10.42 -3.37
N SER A 237 -26.88 -9.41 -4.21
CA SER A 237 -26.44 -8.03 -3.95
C SER A 237 -27.07 -7.44 -2.67
N THR A 238 -28.31 -7.80 -2.39
CA THR A 238 -29.03 -7.38 -1.17
C THR A 238 -28.45 -8.11 0.05
N ALA A 239 -28.17 -9.40 -0.07
CA ALA A 239 -27.49 -10.16 0.97
C ALA A 239 -26.10 -9.59 1.31
N ALA A 240 -25.35 -9.13 0.30
CA ALA A 240 -24.06 -8.46 0.50
C ALA A 240 -24.20 -7.17 1.32
N THR A 241 -25.27 -6.39 1.12
CA THR A 241 -25.54 -5.17 1.90
C THR A 241 -25.76 -5.48 3.38
N TRP A 242 -26.52 -6.54 3.68
CA TRP A 242 -26.72 -7.00 5.05
C TRP A 242 -25.43 -7.54 5.70
N LEU A 243 -24.63 -8.28 4.93
CA LEU A 243 -23.33 -8.73 5.40
C LEU A 243 -22.39 -7.56 5.69
N GLN A 244 -22.34 -6.54 4.82
CA GLN A 244 -21.59 -5.32 5.05
C GLN A 244 -22.05 -4.61 6.33
N ALA A 245 -23.36 -4.48 6.55
CA ALA A 245 -23.90 -3.89 7.77
C ALA A 245 -23.48 -4.67 9.03
N LEU A 246 -23.49 -6.00 8.98
CA LEU A 246 -23.03 -6.85 10.07
C LEU A 246 -21.53 -6.67 10.34
N VAL A 247 -20.69 -6.62 9.29
CA VAL A 247 -19.24 -6.38 9.42
C VAL A 247 -18.97 -5.05 10.11
N LEU A 248 -19.67 -3.98 9.70
CA LEU A 248 -19.56 -2.67 10.33
C LEU A 248 -20.00 -2.71 11.79
N LEU A 249 -21.12 -3.38 12.09
CA LEU A 249 -21.65 -3.47 13.44
C LEU A 249 -20.71 -4.21 14.39
N VAL A 250 -20.12 -5.32 13.93
CA VAL A 250 -19.10 -6.09 14.69
C VAL A 250 -17.88 -5.21 15.00
N ALA A 251 -17.41 -4.44 14.02
CA ALA A 251 -16.23 -3.61 14.18
C ALA A 251 -16.45 -2.40 15.12
N ILE A 252 -17.65 -1.82 15.13
CA ILE A 252 -17.95 -0.57 15.85
C ILE A 252 -18.54 -0.86 17.25
N ALA A 253 -19.42 -1.85 17.36
CA ALA A 253 -20.20 -2.13 18.56
C ALA A 253 -20.42 -3.66 18.73
N PRO A 254 -19.37 -4.42 19.08
CA PRO A 254 -19.41 -5.89 19.09
C PRO A 254 -20.49 -6.46 20.03
N ALA A 255 -20.78 -5.78 21.14
CA ALA A 255 -21.84 -6.20 22.07
C ALA A 255 -23.25 -6.07 21.44
N LEU A 256 -23.50 -4.99 20.68
CA LEU A 256 -24.76 -4.81 19.95
C LEU A 256 -24.82 -5.74 18.73
N ALA A 257 -23.67 -6.03 18.12
CA ALA A 257 -23.57 -6.98 17.02
C ALA A 257 -24.04 -8.37 17.43
N ALA A 258 -23.65 -8.86 18.62
CA ALA A 258 -24.13 -10.16 19.11
C ALA A 258 -25.65 -10.23 19.26
N ALA A 259 -26.29 -9.13 19.67
CA ALA A 259 -27.74 -9.05 19.83
C ALA A 259 -28.49 -8.94 18.49
N LEU A 260 -27.92 -8.23 17.50
CA LEU A 260 -28.56 -7.99 16.20
C LEU A 260 -28.13 -8.96 15.10
N ALA A 261 -27.07 -9.75 15.32
CA ALA A 261 -26.56 -10.73 14.37
C ALA A 261 -27.65 -11.69 13.84
N PRO A 262 -28.54 -12.28 14.68
CA PRO A 262 -29.59 -13.15 14.18
C PRO A 262 -30.52 -12.44 13.19
N ALA A 263 -30.90 -11.19 13.49
CA ALA A 263 -31.78 -10.41 12.62
C ALA A 263 -31.10 -10.07 11.28
N THR A 264 -29.83 -9.67 11.30
CA THR A 264 -29.08 -9.36 10.07
C THR A 264 -28.80 -10.59 9.21
N ILE A 265 -28.56 -11.75 9.83
CA ILE A 265 -28.32 -13.01 9.11
C ILE A 265 -29.63 -13.48 8.47
N VAL A 266 -30.75 -13.43 9.20
CA VAL A 266 -32.07 -13.79 8.64
C VAL A 266 -32.44 -12.84 7.52
N ALA A 267 -32.24 -11.53 7.67
CA ALA A 267 -32.52 -10.55 6.62
C ALA A 267 -31.67 -10.79 5.36
N GLY A 268 -30.38 -11.13 5.53
CA GLY A 268 -29.51 -11.51 4.42
C GLY A 268 -29.91 -12.82 3.74
N ALA A 269 -30.35 -13.82 4.52
CA ALA A 269 -30.78 -15.12 4.01
C ALA A 269 -32.13 -15.07 3.29
N VAL A 270 -33.07 -14.23 3.75
CA VAL A 270 -34.36 -14.01 3.07
C VAL A 270 -34.20 -13.21 1.78
N ALA A 271 -33.18 -12.35 1.72
CA ALA A 271 -32.89 -11.55 0.55
C ALA A 271 -32.11 -12.30 -0.55
N ALA A 272 -31.49 -13.44 -0.23
CA ALA A 272 -30.70 -14.28 -1.14
C ALA A 272 -31.55 -15.39 -1.77
#